data_AF-A0AAJ0BIX8-F1
#
_entry.id   AF-A0AAJ0BIX8-F1
#
_cell.length_a   1.000
_cell.length_b   1.000
_cell.length_c   1.000
_cell.angle_alpha   90.00
_cell.angle_beta   90.00
_cell.angle_gamma   90.00
#
_symmetry.space_group_name_H-M   'P 1'
#
loop_
_entity.id
_entity.type
_entity.pdbx_description
1 polymer ?
#
loop_
_entity_poly.entity_id
_entity_poly.type
_entity_poly.pdbx_seq_one_letter_code
_entity_poly.pdbx_strand_id
1 'polypeptide(L)'
;MSQTTNTKPESDDRTFEKLDLPAPLNWSAGKSLFPGRVISGFHGDLDQYDAEGWAQHVLEQCKDPTNSGCTTGLGFQATNSGDEPKTRFWFGYLFGGVPATVKDFERSEDVSDAVVYTIVLKNDGDKEVDAVPEL
;
A
#
# COMPACT_ATOMS: atom_id res chain seq x y z
N MET A 1 26.98 4.60 33.34
CA MET A 1 25.53 4.83 33.30
C MET A 1 25.19 5.28 31.89
N SER A 2 24.85 4.34 31.02
CA SER A 2 24.53 4.64 29.61
C SER A 2 23.04 4.94 29.53
N GLN A 3 22.67 6.12 29.02
CA GLN A 3 21.29 6.53 28.87
C GLN A 3 20.67 5.78 27.69
N THR A 4 19.63 4.99 27.96
CA THR A 4 18.77 4.37 26.95
C THR A 4 17.86 5.46 26.38
N THR A 5 18.10 5.88 25.14
CA THR A 5 17.16 6.75 24.42
C THR A 5 15.92 5.94 24.05
N ASN A 6 14.84 6.11 24.82
CA ASN A 6 13.50 5.70 24.41
C ASN A 6 13.04 6.64 23.28
N THR A 7 13.39 6.31 22.04
CA THR A 7 12.79 6.98 20.89
C THR A 7 11.46 6.29 20.60
N LYS A 8 10.36 6.91 21.03
CA LYS A 8 9.02 6.64 20.51
C LYS A 8 9.11 6.73 18.97
N PRO A 9 8.63 5.73 18.20
CA PRO A 9 8.62 5.88 16.74
C PRO A 9 7.82 7.13 16.40
N GLU A 10 8.44 8.01 15.62
CA GLU A 10 7.83 9.20 15.04
C GLU A 10 6.57 8.75 14.28
N SER A 11 5.44 9.44 14.49
CA SER A 11 4.19 9.03 13.84
C SER A 11 4.33 9.17 12.34
N ASP A 12 3.84 8.17 11.61
CA ASP A 12 3.67 8.32 10.17
C ASP A 12 2.53 9.31 9.90
N ASP A 13 2.88 10.53 9.52
CA ASP A 13 1.92 11.59 9.18
C ASP A 13 1.29 11.41 7.79
N ARG A 14 1.70 10.37 7.03
CA ARG A 14 1.07 10.00 5.75
C ARG A 14 -0.34 9.48 6.01
N THR A 15 -1.30 10.06 5.31
CA THR A 15 -2.69 9.58 5.30
C THR A 15 -2.87 8.64 4.11
N PHE A 16 -3.46 7.48 4.34
CA PHE A 16 -3.73 6.48 3.30
C PHE A 16 -5.23 6.28 3.12
N GLU A 17 -5.64 6.11 1.87
CA GLU A 17 -7.00 5.75 1.50
C GLU A 17 -7.03 4.45 0.71
N LYS A 18 -8.13 3.70 0.84
CA LYS A 18 -8.37 2.51 0.03
C LYS A 18 -8.80 2.97 -1.37
N LEU A 19 -8.09 2.48 -2.39
CA LEU A 19 -8.44 2.76 -3.77
C LEU A 19 -9.67 1.93 -4.17
N ASP A 20 -10.67 2.59 -4.78
CA ASP A 20 -11.87 1.92 -5.30
C ASP A 20 -11.53 1.18 -6.61
N LEU A 21 -11.28 -0.12 -6.49
CA LEU A 21 -10.97 -0.99 -7.60
C LEU A 21 -12.25 -1.60 -8.19
N PRO A 22 -12.57 -1.37 -9.48
CA PRO A 22 -13.74 -1.97 -10.10
C PRO A 22 -13.69 -3.50 -10.04
N ALA A 23 -14.81 -4.14 -9.73
CA ALA A 23 -14.95 -5.60 -9.80
C ALA A 23 -14.74 -6.14 -11.24
N PRO A 24 -14.32 -7.42 -11.42
CA PRO A 24 -13.84 -8.36 -10.38
C PRO A 24 -12.57 -7.85 -9.68
N LEU A 25 -12.13 -8.39 -8.54
CA LEU A 25 -10.94 -7.86 -7.83
C LEU A 25 -9.63 -8.54 -8.27
N ASN A 26 -9.48 -8.81 -9.57
CA ASN A 26 -8.32 -9.48 -10.15
C ASN A 26 -7.26 -8.48 -10.66
N TRP A 27 -6.84 -7.57 -9.80
CA TRP A 27 -5.91 -6.49 -10.13
C TRP A 27 -4.48 -6.79 -9.65
N SER A 28 -3.51 -6.71 -10.56
CA SER A 28 -2.07 -6.76 -10.28
C SER A 28 -1.40 -5.41 -10.56
N ALA A 29 -0.22 -5.20 -10.00
CA ALA A 29 0.61 -4.04 -10.32
C ALA A 29 1.02 -4.07 -11.81
N GLY A 30 0.73 -2.99 -12.54
CA GLY A 30 1.13 -2.85 -13.93
C GLY A 30 2.56 -2.31 -14.09
N LYS A 31 2.98 -2.11 -15.35
CA LYS A 31 4.34 -1.65 -15.71
C LYS A 31 4.76 -0.29 -15.14
N SER A 32 3.81 0.55 -14.71
CA SER A 32 4.14 1.83 -14.07
C SER A 32 4.60 1.66 -12.63
N LEU A 33 4.30 0.53 -12.00
CA LEU A 33 4.68 0.16 -10.64
C LEU A 33 5.80 -0.89 -10.66
N PHE A 34 5.62 -1.98 -11.41
CA PHE A 34 6.55 -3.10 -11.43
C PHE A 34 7.50 -3.04 -12.64
N PRO A 35 8.79 -3.40 -12.49
CA PRO A 35 9.50 -3.66 -11.23
C PRO A 35 10.04 -2.38 -10.55
N GLY A 36 10.03 -1.25 -11.27
CA GLY A 36 10.89 -0.10 -10.95
C GLY A 36 10.54 0.68 -9.68
N ARG A 37 9.36 0.47 -9.09
CA ARG A 37 8.91 1.20 -7.88
C ARG A 37 8.73 0.31 -6.66
N VAL A 38 9.05 -0.98 -6.76
CA VAL A 38 8.95 -1.93 -5.65
C VAL A 38 9.96 -1.56 -4.57
N ILE A 39 9.49 -1.42 -3.34
CA ILE A 39 10.33 -1.25 -2.14
C ILE A 39 10.54 -2.61 -1.48
N SER A 40 9.44 -3.30 -1.21
CA SER A 40 9.41 -4.57 -0.48
C SER A 40 8.28 -5.47 -0.99
N GLY A 41 8.46 -6.77 -0.83
CA GLY A 41 7.47 -7.80 -1.13
C GLY A 41 7.29 -8.74 0.05
N PHE A 42 6.07 -9.24 0.23
CA PHE A 42 5.67 -10.12 1.31
C PHE A 42 4.81 -11.27 0.76
N HIS A 43 4.76 -12.37 1.49
CA HIS A 43 3.78 -13.42 1.27
C HIS A 43 3.24 -13.93 2.61
N GLY A 44 2.04 -14.51 2.59
CA GLY A 44 1.38 -15.06 3.77
C GLY A 44 0.51 -16.27 3.43
N ASP A 45 0.30 -17.12 4.43
CA ASP A 45 -0.53 -18.31 4.30
C ASP A 45 -2.02 -17.93 4.21
N LEU A 46 -2.78 -18.67 3.39
CA LEU A 46 -4.18 -18.34 3.11
C LEU A 46 -5.11 -18.45 4.30
N ASP A 47 -4.80 -19.34 5.26
CA ASP A 47 -5.64 -19.59 6.42
C ASP A 47 -5.46 -18.55 7.54
N GLN A 48 -4.44 -17.69 7.44
CA GLN A 48 -4.13 -16.67 8.44
C GLN A 48 -4.83 -15.33 8.18
N TYR A 49 -5.26 -15.08 6.94
CA TYR A 49 -5.79 -13.78 6.54
C TYR A 49 -6.99 -13.91 5.59
N ASP A 50 -7.88 -12.93 5.66
CA ASP A 50 -8.78 -12.58 4.57
C ASP A 50 -8.22 -11.37 3.79
N ALA A 51 -8.96 -10.90 2.78
CA ALA A 51 -8.52 -9.82 1.90
C ALA A 51 -8.22 -8.51 2.65
N GLU A 52 -9.09 -8.13 3.58
CA GLU A 52 -8.92 -6.89 4.35
C GLU A 52 -7.80 -7.05 5.39
N GLY A 53 -7.74 -8.17 6.09
CA GLY A 53 -6.69 -8.46 7.08
C GLY A 53 -5.31 -8.46 6.45
N TRP A 54 -5.15 -9.08 5.28
CA TRP A 54 -3.88 -9.04 4.54
C TRP A 54 -3.55 -7.62 4.06
N ALA A 55 -4.53 -6.89 3.52
CA ALA A 55 -4.31 -5.52 3.06
C ALA A 55 -3.93 -4.56 4.20
N GLN A 56 -4.52 -4.73 5.38
CA GLN A 56 -4.13 -3.99 6.58
C GLN A 56 -2.70 -4.34 7.01
N HIS A 57 -2.32 -5.62 6.98
CA HIS A 57 -0.94 -6.02 7.24
C HIS A 57 0.04 -5.33 6.27
N VAL A 58 -0.24 -5.32 4.96
CA VAL A 58 0.59 -4.63 3.97
C VAL A 58 0.62 -3.11 4.21
N LEU A 59 -0.51 -2.50 4.60
CA LEU A 59 -0.57 -1.09 4.95
C LEU A 59 0.27 -0.76 6.19
N GLU A 60 0.25 -1.60 7.21
CA GLU A 60 1.10 -1.46 8.39
C GLU A 60 2.59 -1.52 8.02
N GLN A 61 2.97 -2.43 7.12
CA GLN A 61 4.34 -2.47 6.58
C GLN A 61 4.68 -1.18 5.82
N CYS A 62 3.74 -0.60 5.06
CA CYS A 62 3.95 0.67 4.37
C CYS A 62 4.14 1.84 5.35
N LYS A 63 3.44 1.82 6.48
CA LYS A 63 3.52 2.82 7.56
C LYS A 63 4.76 2.68 8.43
N ASP A 64 5.41 1.51 8.41
CA ASP A 64 6.63 1.28 9.18
C ASP A 64 7.73 2.31 8.80
N PRO A 65 8.40 2.93 9.77
CA PRO A 65 9.46 3.91 9.51
C PRO A 65 10.60 3.41 8.63
N THR A 66 10.85 2.09 8.59
CA THR A 66 11.84 1.47 7.70
C THR A 66 11.41 1.52 6.23
N ASN A 67 10.12 1.72 5.95
CA ASN A 67 9.51 1.87 4.63
C ASN A 67 8.97 3.31 4.43
N SER A 68 9.66 4.32 4.96
CA SER A 68 9.24 5.74 4.87
C SER A 68 9.05 6.28 3.45
N GLY A 69 9.66 5.64 2.44
CA GLY A 69 9.43 5.95 1.02
C GLY A 69 8.16 5.33 0.42
N CYS A 70 7.43 4.49 1.18
CA CYS A 70 6.23 3.84 0.71
C CYS A 70 5.07 4.83 0.51
N THR A 71 4.39 4.69 -0.61
CA THR A 71 3.24 5.54 -0.99
C THR A 71 2.02 4.73 -1.37
N THR A 72 2.21 3.44 -1.68
CA THR A 72 1.14 2.53 -2.06
C THR A 72 1.45 1.14 -1.55
N GLY A 73 0.46 0.49 -0.94
CA GLY A 73 0.48 -0.93 -0.59
C GLY A 73 -0.58 -1.67 -1.40
N LEU A 74 -0.20 -2.81 -1.99
CA LEU A 74 -1.09 -3.72 -2.71
C LEU A 74 -1.07 -5.08 -2.00
N GLY A 75 -2.24 -5.62 -1.67
CA GLY A 75 -2.42 -7.01 -1.22
C GLY A 75 -3.36 -7.76 -2.16
N PHE A 76 -3.08 -9.03 -2.46
CA PHE A 76 -3.92 -9.89 -3.30
C PHE A 76 -3.60 -11.38 -3.09
N GLN A 77 -4.46 -12.28 -3.59
CA GLN A 77 -4.13 -13.70 -3.70
C GLN A 77 -3.61 -14.05 -5.09
N ALA A 78 -2.58 -14.89 -5.16
CA ALA A 78 -2.16 -15.51 -6.42
C ALA A 78 -1.58 -16.90 -6.20
N THR A 79 -1.42 -17.65 -7.28
CA THR A 79 -0.73 -18.95 -7.26
C THR A 79 0.77 -18.75 -7.42
N ASN A 80 1.58 -19.34 -6.53
CA ASN A 80 3.03 -19.29 -6.68
C ASN A 80 3.47 -20.05 -7.95
N SER A 81 4.37 -19.46 -8.73
CA SER A 81 4.88 -20.04 -9.98
C SER A 81 5.91 -21.16 -9.79
N GLY A 82 6.45 -21.33 -8.58
CA GLY A 82 7.60 -22.22 -8.31
C GLY A 82 7.30 -23.57 -7.63
N ASP A 83 6.14 -23.73 -7.00
CA ASP A 83 5.84 -24.91 -6.17
C ASP A 83 4.84 -25.87 -6.82
N GLU A 84 5.12 -27.17 -6.77
CA GLU A 84 4.13 -28.24 -7.00
C GLU A 84 3.83 -28.97 -5.68
N PRO A 85 2.55 -29.06 -5.24
CA PRO A 85 1.36 -28.55 -5.91
C PRO A 85 1.26 -27.02 -5.88
N LYS A 86 0.72 -26.46 -6.97
CA LYS A 86 0.44 -25.03 -7.13
C LYS A 86 -0.41 -24.54 -5.96
N THR A 87 0.24 -23.88 -5.01
CA THR A 87 -0.41 -23.37 -3.81
C THR A 87 -0.67 -21.89 -3.98
N ARG A 88 -1.86 -21.46 -3.54
CA ARG A 88 -2.26 -20.06 -3.55
C ARG A 88 -1.85 -19.44 -2.23
N PHE A 89 -1.38 -18.19 -2.27
CA PHE A 89 -0.90 -17.43 -1.12
C PHE A 89 -1.43 -16.02 -1.19
N TRP A 90 -1.39 -15.34 -0.06
CA TRP A 90 -1.44 -13.89 -0.04
C TRP A 90 -0.09 -13.32 -0.49
N PHE A 91 -0.12 -12.30 -1.34
CA PHE A 91 1.04 -11.54 -1.79
C PHE A 91 0.84 -10.06 -1.47
N GLY A 92 1.90 -9.42 -1.02
CA GLY A 92 1.90 -8.02 -0.65
C GLY A 92 3.07 -7.29 -1.30
N TYR A 93 2.85 -6.09 -1.83
CA TYR A 93 3.92 -5.24 -2.36
C TYR A 93 3.78 -3.80 -1.89
N LEU A 94 4.93 -3.20 -1.56
CA LEU A 94 5.05 -1.77 -1.28
C LEU A 94 5.65 -1.07 -2.48
N PHE A 95 5.06 0.06 -2.86
CA PHE A 95 5.56 0.90 -3.93
C PHE A 95 5.87 2.32 -3.45
N GLY A 96 7.02 2.86 -3.84
CA GLY A 96 7.40 4.25 -3.62
C GLY A 96 7.05 5.15 -4.80
N GLY A 97 7.20 6.47 -4.66
CA GLY A 97 6.97 7.46 -5.73
C GLY A 97 5.66 8.22 -5.58
N VAL A 98 4.98 8.53 -6.69
CA VAL A 98 3.68 9.25 -6.66
C VAL A 98 2.54 8.33 -6.21
N PRO A 99 1.45 8.84 -5.60
CA PRO A 99 0.29 8.01 -5.28
C PRO A 99 -0.20 7.23 -6.51
N ALA A 100 -0.51 5.96 -6.32
CA ALA A 100 -1.02 5.12 -7.40
C ALA A 100 -2.50 5.39 -7.65
N THR A 101 -2.91 5.23 -8.90
CA THR A 101 -4.31 5.30 -9.32
C THR A 101 -4.72 3.97 -9.94
N VAL A 102 -6.01 3.77 -10.22
CA VAL A 102 -6.50 2.53 -10.87
C VAL A 102 -5.77 2.24 -12.19
N LYS A 103 -5.30 3.28 -12.90
CA LYS A 103 -4.58 3.14 -14.18
C LYS A 103 -3.18 2.51 -14.05
N ASP A 104 -2.64 2.47 -12.83
CA ASP A 104 -1.34 1.87 -12.53
C ASP A 104 -1.42 0.36 -12.31
N PHE A 105 -2.64 -0.19 -12.30
CA PHE A 105 -2.92 -1.60 -12.14
C PHE A 105 -3.50 -2.17 -13.43
N GLU A 106 -3.34 -3.49 -13.58
CA GLU A 106 -3.84 -4.24 -14.73
C GLU A 106 -4.57 -5.50 -14.27
N ARG A 107 -5.36 -6.07 -15.18
CA ARG A 107 -6.08 -7.32 -14.92
C ARG A 107 -5.14 -8.51 -15.06
N SER A 108 -5.22 -9.45 -14.12
CA SER A 108 -4.51 -10.73 -14.20
C SER A 108 -5.44 -11.87 -13.82
N GLU A 109 -5.43 -12.97 -14.58
CA GLU A 109 -6.34 -14.12 -14.35
C GLU A 109 -5.96 -14.93 -13.10
N ASP A 110 -4.68 -14.92 -12.73
CA ASP A 110 -4.19 -15.67 -11.56
C ASP A 110 -4.39 -14.92 -10.24
N VAL A 111 -4.86 -13.67 -10.30
CA VAL A 111 -5.04 -12.78 -9.16
C VAL A 111 -6.51 -12.73 -8.70
N SER A 112 -6.75 -12.73 -7.40
CA SER A 112 -8.04 -12.33 -6.83
C SER A 112 -7.89 -11.53 -5.56
N ASP A 113 -9.01 -10.95 -5.10
CA ASP A 113 -9.12 -10.29 -3.79
C ASP A 113 -8.13 -9.14 -3.60
N ALA A 114 -7.82 -8.44 -4.69
CA ALA A 114 -6.93 -7.30 -4.66
C ALA A 114 -7.51 -6.13 -3.87
N VAL A 115 -6.72 -5.62 -2.93
CA VAL A 115 -7.00 -4.42 -2.15
C VAL A 115 -5.76 -3.53 -2.17
N VAL A 116 -5.97 -2.24 -2.43
CA VAL A 116 -4.91 -1.25 -2.55
C VAL A 116 -5.16 -0.10 -1.60
N TYR A 117 -4.11 0.31 -0.89
CA TYR A 117 -4.06 1.58 -0.17
C TYR A 117 -3.01 2.49 -0.80
N THR A 118 -3.31 3.77 -0.96
CA THR A 118 -2.36 4.77 -1.45
C THR A 118 -2.43 6.05 -0.63
N ILE A 119 -1.35 6.83 -0.60
CA ILE A 119 -1.33 8.08 0.15
C ILE A 119 -2.27 9.12 -0.47
N VAL A 120 -2.86 9.95 0.38
CA VAL A 120 -3.58 11.16 -0.03
C VAL A 120 -2.61 12.33 0.00
N LEU A 121 -2.41 13.00 -1.13
CA LEU A 121 -1.67 14.25 -1.16
C LEU A 121 -2.57 15.35 -0.59
N LYS A 122 -2.21 15.88 0.58
CA LYS A 122 -2.83 17.11 1.07
C LYS A 122 -2.40 18.23 0.14
N ASN A 123 -3.35 18.90 -0.49
CA ASN A 123 -3.07 20.15 -1.19
C ASN A 123 -2.79 21.20 -0.11
N ASP A 124 -1.63 21.86 -0.16
CA ASP A 124 -1.27 22.99 0.74
C ASP A 124 -2.13 24.26 0.52
N GLY A 125 -3.35 24.10 0.00
CA GLY A 125 -4.25 25.16 -0.46
C GLY A 125 -5.33 25.60 0.52
N ASP A 126 -5.56 24.88 1.62
CA ASP A 126 -6.59 25.23 2.62
C ASP A 126 -6.05 26.21 3.68
N LYS A 127 -5.28 27.22 3.25
CA LYS A 127 -5.15 28.44 4.05
C LYS A 127 -6.34 29.32 3.72
N GLU A 128 -7.37 29.22 4.56
CA GLU A 128 -8.39 30.25 4.70
C GLU A 128 -7.67 31.60 4.83
N VAL A 129 -7.73 32.40 3.77
CA VAL A 129 -7.26 33.78 3.82
C VAL A 129 -8.29 34.55 4.64
N ASP A 130 -7.96 34.79 5.91
CA ASP A 130 -8.74 35.68 6.77
C ASP A 130 -9.02 36.98 6.01
N ALA A 131 -10.30 37.22 5.76
CA ALA A 131 -10.77 38.43 5.10
C ALA A 131 -10.32 39.65 5.91
N VAL A 132 -9.45 40.46 5.31
CA VAL A 132 -9.08 41.78 5.83
C VAL A 132 -10.33 42.67 5.74
N PRO A 133 -10.81 43.29 6.83
CA PRO A 133 -11.90 44.25 6.72
C PRO A 133 -11.38 45.52 6.04
N GLU A 134 -12.06 45.96 4.98
CA GLU A 134 -11.84 47.29 4.39
C GLU A 134 -12.13 48.39 5.43
N LEU A 135 -11.32 49.45 5.39
CA LEU A 135 -11.28 50.61 6.29
C LEU A 135 -12.55 51.46 6.27
#